data_AF-A0A554LVH6-F1
#
_entry.id   AF-A0A554LVH6-F1
#
_cell.length_a   1.000
_cell.length_b   1.000
_cell.length_c   1.000
_cell.angle_alpha   90.00
_cell.angle_beta   90.00
_cell.angle_gamma   90.00
#
_symmetry.space_group_name_H-M   'P 1'
#
loop_
_entity.id
_entity.type
_entity.pdbx_description
1 polymer ?
#
loop_
_entity_poly.entity_id
_entity_poly.type
_entity_poly.pdbx_seq_one_letter_code
_entity_poly.pdbx_strand_id
1 'polypeptide(L)'
;MKSKKIINQNMSKVTRSVILGLSIIVIAVVLALLIAKFNILSVFVPSPKYAAVYLTTGEVYYGRMSMFGGFKLSNVVTLQKDKDGNISVQKLNDAIWKPKNPVSFQKDHIVFWSYLDSTSPLIDVIENKTQAAANQPTTDTTVTPAPSKK
;
A
#
# COMPACT_ATOMS: atom_id res chain seq x y z
N MET A 1 30.33 -52.46 34.47
CA MET A 1 30.93 -52.06 33.18
C MET A 1 30.49 -50.63 32.87
N LYS A 2 31.42 -49.65 32.80
CA LYS A 2 31.14 -48.28 32.33
C LYS A 2 32.01 -48.04 31.09
N SER A 3 31.40 -48.05 29.91
CA SER A 3 32.06 -47.72 28.65
C SER A 3 32.37 -46.22 28.63
N LYS A 4 33.65 -45.85 28.68
CA LYS A 4 34.11 -44.47 28.48
C LYS A 4 34.04 -44.15 26.99
N LYS A 5 33.16 -43.21 26.66
CA LYS A 5 33.00 -42.62 25.33
C LYS A 5 34.30 -41.91 24.93
N ILE A 6 35.02 -42.44 23.95
CA ILE A 6 36.21 -41.81 23.37
C ILE A 6 35.70 -40.73 22.40
N ILE A 7 35.64 -39.49 22.88
CA ILE A 7 35.54 -38.32 21.99
C ILE A 7 36.96 -37.81 21.81
N ASN A 8 37.53 -38.03 20.63
CA ASN A 8 38.83 -37.52 20.26
C ASN A 8 38.79 -35.98 20.22
N GLN A 9 39.41 -35.33 21.20
CA GLN A 9 39.40 -33.86 21.40
C GLN A 9 40.62 -33.13 20.80
N ASN A 10 41.41 -33.75 19.92
CA ASN A 10 42.58 -33.12 19.30
C ASN A 10 42.22 -32.29 18.05
N MET A 11 41.38 -31.28 18.22
CA MET A 11 41.16 -30.25 17.19
C MET A 11 41.93 -28.99 17.59
N SER A 12 42.89 -28.57 16.76
CA SER A 12 43.70 -27.36 17.00
C SER A 12 42.79 -26.12 17.07
N LYS A 13 43.21 -25.09 17.80
CA LYS A 13 42.45 -23.84 17.97
C LYS A 13 42.06 -23.22 16.61
N VAL A 14 42.93 -23.35 15.61
CA VAL A 14 42.70 -22.86 14.22
C VAL A 14 41.57 -23.64 13.54
N THR A 15 41.59 -24.97 13.64
CA THR A 15 40.55 -25.83 13.05
C THR A 15 39.17 -25.55 13.66
N ARG A 16 39.10 -25.28 14.97
CA ARG A 16 37.86 -24.90 15.66
C ARG A 16 37.32 -23.56 15.16
N SER A 17 38.17 -22.54 15.02
CA SER A 17 37.75 -21.23 14.50
C SER A 17 37.25 -21.28 13.06
N VAL A 18 37.88 -22.10 12.21
CA VAL A 18 37.44 -22.29 10.81
C VAL A 18 36.07 -22.98 10.76
N ILE A 19 35.85 -24.03 11.55
CA ILE A 19 34.55 -24.75 11.59
C ILE A 19 33.44 -23.85 12.14
N LEU A 20 33.73 -23.03 13.16
CA LEU A 20 32.76 -22.07 13.70
C LEU A 20 32.38 -21.00 12.65
N GLY A 21 33.36 -20.43 11.96
CA GLY A 21 33.11 -19.44 10.89
C GLY A 21 32.26 -20.04 9.76
N LEU A 22 32.59 -21.24 9.31
CA LEU A 22 31.86 -21.92 8.24
C LEU A 22 30.44 -22.29 8.66
N SER A 23 30.24 -22.69 9.92
CA SER A 23 28.92 -22.99 10.49
C SER A 23 28.02 -21.74 10.55
N ILE A 24 28.57 -20.58 10.92
CA ILE A 24 27.82 -19.31 10.93
C ILE A 24 27.37 -18.93 9.51
N ILE A 25 28.24 -19.09 8.51
CA ILE A 25 27.91 -18.82 7.11
C ILE A 25 26.78 -19.73 6.64
N VAL A 26 26.87 -21.04 6.92
CA VAL A 26 25.80 -22.00 6.55
C VAL A 26 24.48 -21.63 7.23
N ILE A 27 24.50 -21.27 8.51
CA ILE A 27 23.29 -20.84 9.24
C ILE A 27 22.70 -19.58 8.61
N ALA A 28 23.52 -18.58 8.27
CA ALA A 28 23.06 -17.35 7.63
C ALA A 28 22.41 -17.60 6.26
N VAL A 29 23.02 -18.48 5.45
CA VAL A 29 22.48 -18.87 4.14
C VAL A 29 21.16 -19.63 4.28
N VAL A 30 21.08 -20.58 5.22
CA VAL A 30 19.83 -21.32 5.50
C VAL A 30 18.74 -20.36 5.99
N LEU A 31 19.07 -19.41 6.87
CA LEU A 31 18.11 -18.39 7.32
C LEU A 31 17.63 -17.52 6.15
N ALA A 32 18.52 -17.05 5.29
CA ALA A 32 18.16 -16.24 4.13
C ALA A 32 17.23 -16.99 3.17
N LEU A 33 17.50 -18.27 2.92
CA LEU A 33 16.66 -19.13 2.08
C LEU A 33 15.28 -19.39 2.71
N LEU A 34 15.21 -19.58 4.03
CA LEU A 34 13.94 -19.71 4.75
C LEU A 34 13.13 -18.41 4.69
N ILE A 35 13.76 -17.26 4.93
CA ILE A 35 13.12 -15.94 4.86
C ILE A 35 12.55 -15.69 3.46
N ALA A 36 13.32 -15.99 2.41
CA ALA A 36 12.89 -15.85 1.02
C ALA A 36 11.75 -16.82 0.65
N LYS A 37 11.87 -18.10 1.01
CA LYS A 37 10.87 -19.13 0.66
C LYS A 37 9.52 -18.91 1.33
N PHE A 38 9.53 -18.48 2.59
CA PHE A 38 8.31 -18.28 3.37
C PHE A 38 7.77 -16.86 3.29
N ASN A 39 8.38 -15.97 2.49
CA ASN A 39 8.03 -14.55 2.42
C ASN A 39 7.87 -13.94 3.82
N ILE A 40 8.69 -14.34 4.80
CA ILE A 40 8.52 -13.90 6.20
C ILE A 40 8.64 -12.38 6.30
N LEU A 41 9.43 -11.77 5.40
CA LEU A 41 9.50 -10.31 5.24
C LEU A 41 8.15 -9.65 4.93
N SER A 42 7.24 -10.28 4.18
CA SER A 42 5.93 -9.69 3.85
C SER A 42 4.98 -9.65 5.05
N VAL A 43 5.21 -10.47 6.08
CA VAL A 43 4.48 -10.40 7.36
C VAL A 43 4.96 -9.21 8.19
N PHE A 44 6.23 -8.83 8.06
CA PHE A 44 6.84 -7.71 8.79
C PHE A 44 6.78 -6.37 8.05
N VAL A 45 6.53 -6.36 6.74
CA VAL A 45 6.26 -5.13 5.98
C VAL A 45 4.75 -4.90 5.99
N PRO A 46 4.22 -3.98 6.82
CA PRO A 46 2.79 -3.68 6.79
C PRO A 46 2.43 -3.19 5.40
N SER A 47 1.62 -3.96 4.68
CA SER A 47 1.06 -3.54 3.40
C SER A 47 0.46 -2.14 3.58
N PRO A 48 0.70 -1.20 2.65
CA PRO A 48 0.06 0.11 2.70
C PRO A 48 -1.45 -0.10 2.74
N LYS A 49 -2.06 0.14 3.89
CA LYS A 49 -3.50 -0.01 4.02
C LYS A 49 -4.16 1.26 3.50
N TYR A 50 -4.77 1.15 2.33
CA TYR A 50 -5.61 2.21 1.77
C TYR A 50 -6.88 2.33 2.61
N ALA A 51 -7.31 3.55 2.90
CA ALA A 51 -8.51 3.80 3.69
C ALA A 51 -9.38 4.89 3.05
N ALA A 52 -10.67 4.79 3.32
CA ALA A 52 -11.66 5.84 3.14
C ALA A 52 -11.92 6.50 4.49
N VAL A 53 -11.97 7.83 4.51
CA VAL A 53 -12.16 8.65 5.72
C VAL A 53 -13.33 9.58 5.46
N TYR A 54 -14.40 9.40 6.22
CA TYR A 54 -15.60 10.23 6.15
C TYR A 54 -15.53 11.30 7.25
N LEU A 55 -15.55 12.56 6.86
CA LEU A 55 -15.48 13.68 7.78
C LEU A 55 -16.86 14.18 8.20
N THR A 56 -16.91 14.94 9.30
CA THR A 56 -18.14 15.60 9.77
C THR A 56 -18.71 16.62 8.79
N THR A 57 -17.91 17.07 7.81
CA THR A 57 -18.34 17.93 6.71
C THR A 57 -19.13 17.20 5.63
N GLY A 58 -19.18 15.86 5.67
CA GLY A 58 -19.81 15.01 4.66
C GLY A 58 -18.89 14.62 3.51
N GLU A 59 -17.66 15.09 3.49
CA GLU A 59 -16.66 14.75 2.48
C GLU A 59 -15.99 13.40 2.79
N VAL A 60 -15.60 12.69 1.73
CA VAL A 60 -14.88 11.42 1.83
C VAL A 60 -13.51 11.54 1.15
N TYR A 61 -12.47 11.25 1.92
CA TYR A 61 -11.10 11.24 1.45
C TYR A 61 -10.57 9.81 1.39
N TYR A 62 -9.89 9.48 0.29
CA TYR A 62 -9.30 8.16 0.08
C TYR A 62 -7.79 8.30 -0.04
N GLY A 63 -7.03 7.40 0.57
CA GLY A 63 -5.58 7.47 0.48
C GLY A 63 -4.88 6.36 1.23
N ARG A 64 -3.55 6.39 1.20
CA ARG A 64 -2.71 5.49 1.98
C ARG A 64 -2.70 5.94 3.44
N MET A 65 -3.24 5.13 4.34
CA MET A 65 -3.31 5.49 5.75
C MET A 65 -2.01 5.16 6.48
N SER A 66 -1.61 6.07 7.38
CA SER A 66 -0.55 5.87 8.37
C SER A 66 -1.06 6.33 9.72
N MET A 67 -0.91 5.48 10.73
CA MET A 67 -1.24 5.80 12.13
C MET A 67 -0.02 6.29 12.93
N PHE A 68 1.16 6.36 12.30
CA PHE A 68 2.39 6.75 12.99
C PHE A 68 2.41 8.25 13.30
N GLY A 69 2.37 8.58 14.60
CA GLY A 69 2.33 9.95 15.09
C GLY A 69 1.09 10.73 14.65
N GLY A 70 -0.08 10.06 14.57
CA GLY A 70 -1.36 10.68 14.24
C GLY A 70 -2.12 9.95 13.12
N PHE A 71 -3.35 10.39 12.84
CA PHE A 71 -4.16 9.85 11.74
C PHE A 71 -3.85 10.60 10.45
N LYS A 72 -3.04 10.01 9.58
CA LYS A 72 -2.51 10.66 8.37
C LYS A 72 -2.87 9.87 7.13
N LEU A 73 -3.25 10.55 6.05
CA LEU A 73 -3.34 9.95 4.73
C LEU A 73 -2.32 10.56 3.78
N SER A 74 -1.72 9.70 2.96
CA SER A 74 -0.86 10.06 1.83
C SER A 74 -1.54 9.76 0.51
N ASN A 75 -1.16 10.50 -0.53
CA ASN A 75 -1.72 10.39 -1.89
C ASN A 75 -3.25 10.47 -1.86
N VAL A 76 -3.74 11.52 -1.20
CA VAL A 76 -5.17 11.68 -0.95
C VAL A 76 -5.89 12.02 -2.25
N VAL A 77 -7.00 11.33 -2.50
CA VAL A 77 -7.95 11.62 -3.59
C VAL A 77 -9.34 11.82 -3.03
N THR A 78 -10.15 12.61 -3.73
CA THR A 78 -11.56 12.85 -3.45
C THR A 78 -12.40 12.60 -4.71
N LEU A 79 -13.68 12.30 -4.52
CA LEU A 79 -14.64 12.16 -5.59
C LEU A 79 -15.44 13.46 -5.73
N GLN A 80 -15.45 14.03 -6.93
CA GLN A 80 -16.25 15.20 -7.25
C GLN A 80 -17.26 14.88 -8.33
N LYS A 81 -18.51 15.30 -8.09
CA LYS A 81 -19.59 15.20 -9.05
C LYS A 81 -19.66 16.51 -9.84
N ASP A 82 -19.69 16.41 -11.16
CA ASP A 82 -19.90 17.58 -12.02
C ASP A 82 -21.39 17.96 -12.11
N LYS A 83 -21.70 18.99 -12.90
CA LYS A 83 -23.09 19.47 -13.11
C LYS A 83 -23.97 18.45 -13.82
N ASP A 84 -23.36 17.60 -14.66
CA ASP A 84 -24.04 16.58 -15.46
C ASP A 84 -24.19 15.26 -14.68
N GLY A 85 -23.56 15.19 -13.51
CA GLY A 85 -23.63 14.09 -12.57
C GLY A 85 -22.54 13.04 -12.72
N ASN A 86 -21.54 13.27 -13.57
CA ASN A 86 -20.39 12.39 -13.70
C ASN A 86 -19.48 12.52 -12.48
N ILE A 87 -18.92 11.39 -12.05
CA ILE A 87 -18.01 11.32 -10.92
C ILE A 87 -16.58 11.35 -11.46
N SER A 88 -15.81 12.32 -11.00
CA SER A 88 -14.38 12.46 -11.29
C SER A 88 -13.57 12.24 -10.02
N VAL A 89 -12.38 11.64 -10.18
CA VAL A 89 -11.42 11.50 -9.08
C VAL A 89 -10.41 12.64 -9.17
N GLN A 90 -10.23 13.40 -8.08
CA GLN A 90 -9.26 14.49 -8.02
C GLN A 90 -8.26 14.26 -6.90
N LYS A 91 -6.97 14.46 -7.20
CA LYS A 91 -5.91 14.42 -6.19
C LYS A 91 -5.98 15.67 -5.34
N LEU A 92 -5.91 15.50 -4.04
CA LEU A 92 -5.97 16.62 -3.10
C LEU A 92 -4.77 17.57 -3.25
N ASN A 93 -3.60 17.05 -3.63
CA ASN A 93 -2.40 17.87 -3.88
C ASN A 93 -2.54 18.78 -5.11
N ASP A 94 -3.48 18.47 -6.02
CA ASP A 94 -3.76 19.26 -7.23
C ASP A 94 -4.82 20.34 -6.96
N ALA A 95 -5.37 20.39 -5.75
CA ALA A 95 -6.29 21.46 -5.35
C ALA A 95 -5.60 22.83 -5.41
N ILE A 96 -6.39 23.89 -5.59
CA ILE A 96 -5.91 25.28 -5.73
C ILE A 96 -4.98 25.69 -4.58
N TRP A 97 -5.25 25.20 -3.37
CA TRP A 97 -4.50 25.49 -2.15
C TRP A 97 -3.30 24.57 -1.90
N LYS A 98 -3.04 23.60 -2.80
CA LYS A 98 -1.88 22.70 -2.85
C LYS A 98 -1.40 22.20 -1.47
N PRO A 99 -2.24 21.46 -0.72
CA PRO A 99 -1.84 20.93 0.58
C PRO A 99 -0.60 20.03 0.47
N LYS A 100 0.21 20.05 1.53
CA LYS A 100 1.35 19.14 1.64
C LYS A 100 0.87 17.72 1.96
N ASN A 101 1.55 16.73 1.38
CA ASN A 101 1.38 15.31 1.67
C ASN A 101 2.44 14.89 2.72
N PRO A 102 2.10 14.15 3.79
CA PRO A 102 0.78 13.64 4.16
C PRO A 102 -0.16 14.68 4.78
N VAL A 103 -1.47 14.48 4.56
CA VAL A 103 -2.52 15.25 5.23
C VAL A 103 -2.84 14.59 6.56
N SER A 104 -2.79 15.38 7.63
CA SER A 104 -3.19 14.93 8.97
C SER A 104 -4.65 15.29 9.20
N PHE A 105 -5.44 14.34 9.67
CA PHE A 105 -6.83 14.57 10.06
C PHE A 105 -6.94 14.62 11.58
N GLN A 106 -7.76 15.54 12.06
CA GLN A 106 -8.15 15.58 13.47
C GLN A 106 -9.18 14.50 13.72
N LYS A 107 -8.93 13.66 14.74
CA LYS A 107 -9.80 12.50 15.05
C LYS A 107 -11.23 12.91 15.39
N ASP A 108 -11.39 14.07 16.02
CA ASP A 108 -12.70 14.60 16.45
C ASP A 108 -13.59 15.03 15.26
N HIS A 109 -13.02 15.15 14.06
CA HIS A 109 -13.74 15.50 12.83
C HIS A 109 -13.93 14.31 11.89
N ILE A 110 -13.56 13.10 12.31
CA ILE A 110 -13.78 11.86 11.56
C ILE A 110 -15.04 11.19 12.11
N VAL A 111 -16.07 11.01 11.27
CA VAL A 111 -17.27 10.26 11.64
C VAL A 111 -16.99 8.77 11.61
N PHE A 112 -16.39 8.30 10.51
CA PHE A 112 -15.91 6.93 10.38
C PHE A 112 -14.77 6.85 9.38
N TRP A 113 -14.03 5.75 9.46
CA TRP A 113 -13.06 5.36 8.44
C TRP A 113 -13.09 3.85 8.29
N SER A 114 -12.72 3.37 7.10
CA SER A 114 -12.58 1.95 6.83
C SER A 114 -11.45 1.71 5.84
N TYR A 115 -10.88 0.52 5.88
CA TYR A 115 -9.96 0.08 4.84
C TYR A 115 -10.70 -0.12 3.52
N LEU A 116 -10.03 0.24 2.43
CA LEU A 116 -10.44 -0.10 1.08
C LEU A 116 -10.20 -1.60 0.85
N ASP A 117 -11.12 -2.24 0.14
CA ASP A 117 -10.92 -3.59 -0.34
C ASP A 117 -9.72 -3.64 -1.30
N SER A 118 -8.93 -4.72 -1.24
CA SER A 118 -7.77 -4.92 -2.11
C SER A 118 -8.10 -4.92 -3.61
N THR A 119 -9.37 -5.17 -3.97
CA THR A 119 -9.88 -5.16 -5.34
C THR A 119 -10.43 -3.80 -5.79
N SER A 120 -10.39 -2.78 -4.91
CA SER A 120 -10.94 -1.47 -5.22
C SER A 120 -10.17 -0.78 -6.35
N PRO A 121 -10.84 -0.28 -7.41
CA PRO A 121 -10.18 0.45 -8.50
C PRO A 121 -9.58 1.79 -8.03
N LEU A 122 -9.99 2.30 -6.86
CA LEU A 122 -9.39 3.49 -6.26
C LEU A 122 -7.94 3.28 -5.84
N ILE A 123 -7.53 2.03 -5.56
CA ILE A 123 -6.15 1.72 -5.18
C ILE A 123 -5.20 2.08 -6.32
N ASP A 124 -5.52 1.71 -7.56
CA ASP A 124 -4.67 1.99 -8.71
C ASP A 124 -4.54 3.50 -8.98
N VAL A 125 -5.61 4.26 -8.71
CA VAL A 125 -5.60 5.73 -8.83
C VAL A 125 -4.73 6.36 -7.74
N ILE A 126 -4.83 5.88 -6.50
CA ILE A 126 -4.01 6.35 -5.36
C ILE A 126 -2.53 6.00 -5.57
N GLU A 127 -2.24 4.82 -6.12
CA GLU A 127 -0.88 4.36 -6.47
C GLU A 127 -0.34 5.00 -7.75
N ASN A 128 -1.16 5.79 -8.45
CA ASN A 128 -0.81 6.43 -9.71
C ASN A 128 -0.40 5.42 -10.80
N LYS A 129 -0.89 4.17 -10.70
CA LYS A 129 -0.69 3.09 -11.67
C LYS A 129 -1.53 3.31 -12.93
N THR A 130 -2.66 4.01 -12.79
CA THR A 130 -3.53 4.38 -13.90
C THR A 130 -3.49 5.90 -14.07
N GLN A 131 -2.47 6.41 -14.75
CA GLN A 131 -2.56 7.75 -15.36
C GLN A 131 -3.47 7.67 -16.59
N ALA A 132 -4.78 7.54 -16.40
CA ALA A 132 -5.85 7.81 -17.40
C ALA A 132 -7.14 7.11 -17.01
N ALA A 133 -7.95 7.74 -16.17
CA ALA A 133 -9.40 7.58 -16.18
C ALA A 133 -10.06 8.81 -15.58
N ALA A 134 -9.64 10.00 -16.01
CA ALA A 134 -10.36 11.24 -15.75
C ALA A 134 -11.19 11.71 -16.96
N ASN A 135 -11.07 11.06 -18.12
CA ASN A 135 -11.94 11.26 -19.28
C ASN A 135 -12.30 9.89 -19.85
N GLN A 136 -13.45 9.32 -19.48
CA GLN A 136 -14.07 8.31 -20.33
C GLN A 136 -14.77 9.04 -21.50
N PRO A 137 -14.49 8.71 -22.76
CA PRO A 137 -15.33 9.12 -23.87
C PRO A 137 -16.61 8.26 -23.85
N THR A 138 -17.76 8.87 -23.58
CA THR A 138 -19.03 8.28 -23.99
C THR A 138 -19.18 8.45 -25.49
N THR A 139 -18.98 7.34 -26.20
CA THR A 139 -19.57 6.97 -27.49
C THR A 139 -20.38 8.06 -28.21
N ASP A 140 -19.85 8.50 -29.35
CA ASP A 140 -20.62 9.04 -30.47
C ASP A 140 -21.87 8.18 -30.70
N THR A 141 -23.04 8.78 -30.53
CA THR A 141 -24.19 8.43 -31.36
C THR A 141 -24.60 9.69 -32.09
N THR A 142 -24.12 9.76 -33.33
CA THR A 142 -24.68 10.58 -34.40
C THR A 142 -26.19 10.36 -34.46
N VAL A 143 -26.97 11.25 -33.84
CA VAL A 143 -28.37 11.45 -34.19
C VAL A 143 -28.43 12.53 -35.26
N THR A 144 -28.50 12.06 -36.50
CA THR A 144 -28.96 12.79 -37.68
C THR A 144 -30.23 13.59 -37.33
N PRO A 145 -30.27 14.93 -37.53
CA PRO A 145 -31.50 15.67 -37.37
C PRO A 145 -32.48 15.29 -38.49
N ALA A 146 -33.64 14.76 -38.10
CA ALA A 146 -34.75 14.53 -39.01
C ALA A 146 -35.27 15.87 -39.57
N PRO A 147 -35.60 15.97 -40.87
CA PRO A 147 -36.04 17.22 -41.48
C PRO A 147 -37.45 17.59 -41.01
N SER A 148 -37.58 18.80 -40.45
CA SER A 148 -38.85 19.46 -40.16
C SER A 148 -39.66 19.67 -41.45
N LYS A 149 -40.83 19.04 -41.56
CA LYS A 149 -41.83 19.41 -42.58
C LYS A 149 -42.48 20.73 -42.16
N LYS A 150 -42.53 21.68 -43.09
CA LYS A 150 -43.48 22.80 -43.10
C LYS A 150 -44.82 22.33 -43.63
#